data_AF-A0A256ZRZ5-F1
#
_entry.id   AF-A0A256ZRZ5-F1
#
_cell.length_a   1.000
_cell.length_b   1.000
_cell.length_c   1.000
_cell.angle_alpha   90.00
_cell.angle_beta   90.00
_cell.angle_gamma   90.00
#
_symmetry.space_group_name_H-M   'P 1'
#
loop_
_entity.id
_entity.type
_entity.pdbx_description
1 polymer ?
#
loop_
_entity_poly.entity_id
_entity_poly.type
_entity_poly.pdbx_seq_one_letter_code
_entity_poly.pdbx_strand_id
1 'polypeptide(L)' 'MSEELEFIEEVKKKHVVKWIALKGREVVAVCDTHEEIFKKLVENRLEEVYVFYSPTEKEKEYGFCFRC' A
#
# COMPACT_ATOMS: atom_id res chain seq x y z
N MET A 1 -9.92 17.20 -8.62
CA MET A 1 -9.03 16.04 -8.86
C MET A 1 -8.21 15.78 -7.59
N SER A 2 -8.87 15.44 -6.47
CA SER A 2 -8.20 15.47 -5.15
C SER A 2 -8.60 14.33 -4.20
N GLU A 3 -9.81 13.80 -4.31
CA GLU A 3 -10.33 12.83 -3.34
C GLU A 3 -9.54 11.52 -3.26
N GLU A 4 -9.01 11.01 -4.39
CA GLU A 4 -8.21 9.78 -4.39
C GLU A 4 -6.85 9.96 -3.71
N LEU A 5 -6.22 11.13 -3.90
CA LEU A 5 -4.93 11.43 -3.26
C LEU A 5 -5.11 11.61 -1.76
N GLU A 6 -6.17 12.32 -1.33
CA GLU A 6 -6.52 12.49 0.08
C GLU A 6 -6.79 11.14 0.75
N PHE A 7 -7.54 10.26 0.08
CA PHE A 7 -7.79 8.92 0.58
C PHE A 7 -6.51 8.10 0.74
N ILE A 8 -5.62 8.12 -0.25
CA ILE A 8 -4.33 7.41 -0.19
C ILE A 8 -3.47 7.96 0.95
N GLU A 9 -3.46 9.28 1.16
CA GLU A 9 -2.73 9.88 2.28
C GLU A 9 -3.29 9.49 3.65
N GLU A 10 -4.62 9.46 3.80
CA GLU A 10 -5.26 8.96 5.03
C GLU A 10 -4.91 7.50 5.31
N VAL A 11 -4.97 6.65 4.28
CA VAL A 11 -4.63 5.23 4.40
C VAL A 11 -3.16 5.05 4.78
N LYS A 12 -2.25 5.82 4.17
CA LYS A 12 -0.82 5.83 4.54
C LYS A 12 -0.59 6.22 5.99
N LYS A 13 -1.31 7.23 6.50
CA LYS A 13 -1.23 7.66 7.91
C LYS A 13 -1.77 6.59 8.88
N LYS A 14 -2.82 5.87 8.49
CA LYS A 14 -3.43 4.81 9.32
C LYS A 14 -2.59 3.53 9.34
N HIS A 15 -1.89 3.22 8.26
CA HIS A 15 -1.13 1.98 8.11
C HIS A 15 0.34 2.29 7.80
N VAL A 16 1.13 2.57 8.83
CA VAL A 16 2.57 2.87 8.72
C VAL A 16 3.40 1.59 8.78
N VAL A 17 4.48 1.48 8.00
CA VAL A 17 5.33 0.26 7.83
C VAL A 17 4.53 -0.95 7.34
N LYS A 18 3.53 -0.72 6.48
CA LYS A 18 2.70 -1.80 5.95
C LYS A 18 2.56 -1.70 4.44
N TRP A 19 2.47 -2.87 3.82
CA TRP A 19 2.02 -3.05 2.46
C TRP A 19 0.51 -2.98 2.42
N ILE A 20 -0.03 -2.15 1.54
CA ILE A 20 -1.46 -1.91 1.41
C ILE A 20 -1.86 -2.14 -0.04
N ALA A 21 -2.93 -2.89 -0.23
CA ALA A 21 -3.59 -3.07 -1.51
C ALA A 21 -4.93 -2.35 -1.48
N LEU A 22 -5.13 -1.48 -2.46
CA LEU A 22 -6.37 -0.76 -2.69
C LEU A 22 -7.04 -1.29 -3.95
N LYS A 23 -8.38 -1.32 -3.94
CA LYS A 23 -9.17 -1.47 -5.15
C LYS A 23 -10.12 -0.27 -5.22
N GLY A 24 -9.81 0.70 -6.09
CA GLY A 24 -10.49 1.99 -6.09
C GLY A 24 -10.33 2.73 -4.75
N ARG A 25 -11.45 2.95 -4.03
CA ARG A 25 -11.49 3.62 -2.71
C ARG A 25 -11.63 2.64 -1.53
N GLU A 26 -11.34 1.36 -1.73
CA GLU A 26 -11.43 0.33 -0.68
C GLU A 26 -10.08 -0.32 -0.40
N VAL A 27 -9.77 -0.48 0.89
CA VAL A 27 -8.59 -1.23 1.35
C VAL A 27 -8.93 -2.72 1.35
N VAL A 28 -8.38 -3.46 0.39
CA VAL A 28 -8.66 -4.90 0.22
C VAL A 28 -7.67 -5.79 0.95
N ALA A 29 -6.45 -5.30 1.20
CA ALA A 29 -5.48 -6.00 2.03
C ALA A 29 -4.50 -5.04 2.69
N VAL A 30 -4.08 -5.39 3.91
CA VAL A 30 -2.95 -4.79 4.61
C VAL A 30 -2.08 -5.92 5.14
N CYS A 31 -0.78 -5.86 4.86
CA CYS A 31 0.21 -6.86 5.28
C CYS A 31 1.49 -6.18 5.75
N ASP A 32 2.30 -6.88 6.54
CA ASP A 32 3.57 -6.38 7.02
C ASP A 32 4.69 -6.62 5.99
N THR A 33 4.55 -7.64 5.14
CA THR A 33 5.55 -7.99 4.11
C THR A 33 4.98 -7.95 2.68
N HIS A 34 5.89 -7.77 1.71
CA HIS A 34 5.57 -7.78 0.28
C HIS A 34 5.04 -9.16 -0.17
N GLU A 35 5.62 -10.24 0.34
CA GLU A 35 5.21 -11.59 -0.05
C GLU A 35 3.80 -11.93 0.41
N GLU A 36 3.43 -11.53 1.64
CA GLU A 36 2.09 -11.76 2.17
C GLU A 36 1.01 -11.05 1.36
N ILE A 37 1.27 -9.82 0.91
CA ILE A 37 0.27 -9.09 0.15
C ILE A 37 0.06 -9.71 -1.23
N PHE A 38 1.14 -10.11 -1.91
CA PHE A 38 1.03 -10.81 -3.19
C PHE A 38 0.32 -12.15 -3.04
N LYS A 39 0.63 -12.91 -1.99
CA LYS A 39 -0.04 -14.17 -1.72
C LYS A 39 -1.54 -13.97 -1.52
N LYS A 40 -1.96 -12.97 -0.73
CA LYS A 40 -3.38 -12.64 -0.56
C LYS A 40 -4.05 -12.21 -1.87
N LEU A 41 -3.38 -11.42 -2.69
CA LEU A 41 -3.95 -10.97 -3.97
C LEU A 41 -4.19 -12.14 -4.93
N VAL A 42 -3.24 -13.07 -5.00
CA VAL A 42 -3.34 -14.29 -5.82
C VAL A 42 -4.42 -15.23 -5.26
N GLU A 43 -4.44 -15.49 -3.95
CA GLU A 43 -5.44 -16.37 -3.32
C GLU A 43 -6.86 -15.85 -3.49
N ASN A 44 -7.06 -14.54 -3.41
CA ASN A 44 -8.38 -13.91 -3.55
C ASN A 44 -8.73 -13.55 -5.00
N ARG A 45 -7.87 -13.88 -5.98
CA ARG A 45 -8.02 -13.51 -7.41
C ARG A 45 -8.41 -12.04 -7.59
N LEU A 46 -7.77 -11.15 -6.83
CA LEU A 46 -8.09 -9.73 -6.86
C LEU A 46 -7.39 -9.08 -8.06
N GLU A 47 -8.16 -8.74 -9.08
CA GLU A 47 -7.73 -7.97 -10.24
C GLU A 47 -7.90 -6.45 -10.01
N GLU A 48 -7.11 -5.63 -10.71
CA GLU A 48 -7.16 -4.15 -10.67
C GLU A 48 -6.86 -3.53 -9.30
N VAL A 49 -5.87 -4.09 -8.60
CA VAL A 49 -5.43 -3.62 -7.28
C VAL A 49 -4.19 -2.72 -7.38
N TYR A 50 -4.24 -1.60 -6.67
CA TYR A 50 -3.10 -0.71 -6.48
C TYR A 50 -2.37 -1.06 -5.19
N VAL A 51 -1.13 -1.53 -5.29
CA VAL A 51 -0.31 -1.95 -4.15
C VAL A 51 0.76 -0.91 -3.88
N PHE A 52 0.87 -0.44 -2.64
CA PHE A 52 1.94 0.44 -2.22
C PHE A 52 2.41 0.14 -0.79
N TYR A 53 3.66 0.50 -0.53
CA TYR A 53 4.23 0.51 0.80
C TYR A 53 4.04 1.88 1.45
N SER A 54 3.69 1.90 2.73
CA SER A 54 3.61 3.13 3.52
C SER A 54 4.84 3.28 4.41
N PRO A 55 5.86 4.03 3.98
CA PRO A 55 7.08 4.21 4.76
C PRO A 55 6.85 5.13 5.98
N THR A 56 7.60 4.88 7.05
CA THR A 56 7.72 5.82 8.19
C THR A 56 8.35 7.15 7.77
N GLU A 57 8.17 8.19 8.59
CA GLU A 57 8.89 9.46 8.41
C GLU A 57 10.41 9.25 8.34
N LYS A 58 10.96 8.34 9.15
CA LYS A 58 12.37 7.96 9.09
C LYS A 58 12.72 7.32 7.74
N GLU A 59 11.92 6.37 7.23
CA GLU A 59 12.18 5.74 5.94
C GLU A 59 12.03 6.70 4.75
N LYS A 60 11.17 7.72 4.87
CA LYS A 60 11.06 8.80 3.88
C LYS A 60 12.34 9.62 3.79
N GLU A 61 13.00 9.88 4.93
CA GLU A 61 14.30 10.56 4.95
C GLU A 61 15.41 9.72 4.31
N TYR A 62 15.31 8.38 4.40
CA TYR A 62 16.30 7.48 3.82
C TYR A 62 16.18 7.29 2.31
N GLY A 63 15.15 7.85 1.64
CA GLY A 63 15.02 7.83 0.18
C GLY A 63 15.20 6.42 -0.39
N PHE A 64 14.46 5.43 0.12
CA PHE A 64 14.58 4.06 -0.35
C PHE A 64 14.19 3.96 -1.83
N CYS A 65 15.24 3.93 -2.65
CA CYS A 65 15.18 3.78 -4.10
C CYS A 65 14.83 2.33 -4.40
N PHE A 66 13.56 2.04 -4.71
CA PHE A 66 13.18 0.77 -5.31
C PHE A 66 13.72 0.74 -6.74
N ARG A 67 14.93 0.19 -6.90
CA ARG A 67 15.45 -0.20 -8.22
C ARG A 67 14.94 -1.60 -8.49
N CYS A 68 13.91 -1.70 -9.33
CA CYS A 68 13.41 -2.96 -9.89
C CYS A 68 14.50 -3.69 -10.68
#